data_AF-A0AA44KYS9-F1
#
_entry.id   AF-A0AA44KYS9-F1
#
_cell.length_a   1.000
_cell.length_b   1.000
_cell.length_c   1.000
_cell.angle_alpha   90.00
_cell.angle_beta   90.00
_cell.angle_gamma   90.00
#
_symmetry.space_group_name_H-M   'P 1'
#
loop_
_entity.id
_entity.type
_entity.pdbx_description
1 polymer ?
#
loop_
_entity_poly.entity_id
_entity_poly.type
_entity_poly.pdbx_seq_one_letter_code
_entity_poly.pdbx_strand_id
1 'polypeptide(L)'
;MKKVLGIAVMGGMLLLAGCNGNKEAKEPKEKVEQSTEQTEDMKVYQEVHEKYDAKMNKEINKALQLFEVAKEKGGKEITNAKYKEDVKQVTTGMLEDIDHMRKEIRVPKSKEQEHELYVGFLNESEQSMKKLQKLAEEEDSSLIRDIEINFATASTYYKRFQTEAQK
;
A
#
# COMPACT_ATOMS: atom_id res chain seq x y z
N MET A 1 -22.13 15.57 -16.93
CA MET A 1 -21.05 14.70 -17.46
C MET A 1 -20.54 13.83 -16.32
N LYS A 2 -20.88 12.53 -16.30
CA LYS A 2 -20.43 11.58 -15.28
C LYS A 2 -19.05 11.06 -15.70
N LYS A 3 -18.00 11.36 -14.93
CA LYS A 3 -16.67 10.79 -15.13
C LYS A 3 -16.63 9.41 -14.46
N VAL A 4 -16.73 8.36 -15.27
CA VAL A 4 -16.48 6.98 -14.82
C VAL A 4 -14.96 6.87 -14.66
N LEU A 5 -14.48 6.85 -13.42
CA LEU A 5 -13.10 6.51 -13.10
C LEU A 5 -12.93 5.01 -13.39
N GLY A 6 -12.39 4.71 -14.57
CA GLY A 6 -12.12 3.35 -15.02
C GLY A 6 -11.17 2.65 -14.06
N ILE A 7 -11.62 1.51 -13.53
CA ILE A 7 -10.80 0.56 -12.78
C ILE A 7 -9.83 -0.06 -13.79
N ALA A 8 -8.59 0.42 -13.79
CA ALA A 8 -7.51 -0.24 -14.51
C ALA A 8 -7.11 -1.50 -13.71
N VAL A 9 -7.47 -2.66 -14.25
CA VAL A 9 -7.00 -3.97 -13.78
C VAL A 9 -5.50 -4.01 -14.00
N MET A 10 -4.71 -3.89 -12.93
CA MET A 10 -3.26 -4.05 -13.01
C MET A 10 -2.92 -5.53 -13.01
N GLY A 11 -2.58 -6.03 -14.20
CA GLY A 11 -2.25 -7.41 -14.47
C GLY A 11 -0.81 -7.78 -14.12
N GLY A 12 -0.65 -9.06 -13.75
CA GLY A 12 0.24 -9.99 -14.42
C GLY A 12 1.75 -9.81 -14.27
N MET A 13 2.31 -10.57 -13.32
CA MET A 13 3.61 -11.27 -13.32
C MET A 13 4.66 -10.85 -14.36
N LEU A 14 5.83 -10.44 -13.87
CA LEU A 14 7.11 -10.60 -14.56
C LEU A 14 8.01 -11.57 -13.77
N LEU A 15 7.98 -12.84 -14.17
CA LEU A 15 9.00 -13.82 -13.81
C LEU A 15 10.27 -13.52 -14.62
N LEU A 16 11.34 -13.06 -13.96
CA LEU A 16 12.65 -12.90 -14.58
C LEU A 16 13.37 -14.26 -14.65
N ALA A 17 13.30 -14.92 -15.82
CA ALA A 17 14.22 -15.97 -16.19
C ALA A 17 15.54 -15.35 -16.67
N GLY A 18 16.66 -15.77 -16.08
CA GLY A 18 17.98 -15.16 -16.25
C GLY A 18 18.62 -15.31 -17.63
N CYS A 19 19.46 -14.34 -17.98
CA CYS A 19 20.44 -14.43 -19.05
C CYS A 19 21.78 -14.90 -18.48
N ASN A 20 22.40 -15.91 -19.10
CA ASN A 20 23.77 -16.31 -18.83
C ASN A 20 24.58 -16.23 -20.14
N GLY A 21 25.80 -15.69 -20.10
CA GLY A 21 26.69 -15.56 -21.26
C GLY A 21 28.00 -14.81 -21.01
N ASN A 22 28.94 -15.45 -20.30
CA ASN A 22 30.40 -15.26 -20.18
C ASN A 22 31.13 -14.09 -20.88
N LYS A 23 32.07 -13.46 -20.14
CA LYS A 23 33.54 -13.61 -20.32
C LYS A 23 34.35 -12.96 -19.18
N GLU A 24 35.48 -13.61 -18.87
CA GLU A 24 36.34 -13.43 -17.69
C GLU A 24 37.20 -12.15 -17.68
N ALA A 25 37.43 -11.60 -16.48
CA ALA A 25 38.69 -10.98 -16.07
C ALA A 25 38.85 -11.18 -14.54
N LYS A 26 39.99 -11.76 -14.13
CA LYS A 26 40.35 -12.01 -12.72
C LYS A 26 41.04 -10.79 -12.11
N GLU A 27 40.65 -10.43 -10.89
CA GLU A 27 41.52 -9.88 -9.82
C GLU A 27 40.82 -10.00 -8.44
N PRO A 28 41.52 -9.83 -7.30
CA PRO A 28 41.51 -10.75 -6.17
C PRO A 28 40.24 -10.73 -5.31
N LYS A 29 39.96 -11.89 -4.71
CA LYS A 29 38.84 -12.19 -3.80
C LYS A 29 38.87 -11.30 -2.56
N GLU A 30 38.11 -10.20 -2.60
CA GLU A 30 37.39 -9.74 -1.43
C GLU A 30 36.00 -10.38 -1.49
N LYS A 31 35.88 -11.59 -0.93
CA LYS A 31 34.59 -12.27 -0.79
C LYS A 31 33.91 -11.68 0.45
N VAL A 32 33.56 -10.39 0.35
CA VAL A 32 32.90 -9.60 1.37
C VAL A 32 31.52 -10.22 1.63
N GLU A 33 31.12 -10.34 2.88
CA GLU A 33 29.79 -10.79 3.37
C GLU A 33 28.59 -10.01 2.76
N GLN A 34 28.87 -9.02 1.91
CA GLN A 34 27.96 -8.16 1.17
C GLN A 34 27.01 -8.89 0.21
N SER A 35 27.19 -10.20 -0.08
CA SER A 35 26.39 -10.91 -1.09
C SER A 35 25.22 -11.75 -0.55
N THR A 36 25.25 -12.20 0.70
CA THR A 36 24.19 -13.05 1.26
C THR A 36 23.10 -12.25 1.95
N GLU A 37 23.47 -11.27 2.79
CA GLU A 37 22.49 -10.42 3.49
C GLU A 37 21.66 -9.59 2.50
N GLN A 38 22.29 -9.02 1.46
CA GLN A 38 21.54 -8.31 0.41
C GLN A 38 20.60 -9.23 -0.37
N THR A 39 20.93 -10.51 -0.53
CA THR A 39 20.06 -11.48 -1.23
C THR A 39 18.88 -11.87 -0.34
N GLU A 40 19.11 -12.06 0.96
CA GLU A 40 18.06 -12.36 1.93
C GLU A 40 17.11 -11.19 2.15
N ASP A 41 17.64 -9.97 2.32
CA ASP A 41 16.82 -8.77 2.49
C ASP A 41 15.99 -8.47 1.23
N MET A 42 16.55 -8.64 0.04
CA MET A 42 15.79 -8.55 -1.22
C MET A 42 14.66 -9.58 -1.28
N LYS A 43 14.91 -10.82 -0.84
CA LYS A 43 13.88 -11.86 -0.80
C LYS A 43 12.78 -11.53 0.20
N VAL A 44 13.14 -11.13 1.43
CA VAL A 44 12.16 -10.71 2.45
C VAL A 44 11.33 -9.52 1.97
N TYR A 45 11.98 -8.53 1.35
CA TYR A 45 11.30 -7.38 0.77
C TYR A 45 10.22 -7.80 -0.25
N GLN A 46 10.58 -8.68 -1.20
CA GLN A 46 9.64 -9.20 -2.20
C GLN A 46 8.50 -10.01 -1.57
N GLU A 47 8.83 -10.92 -0.65
CA GLU A 47 7.83 -11.77 0.02
C GLU A 47 6.81 -10.95 0.81
N VAL A 48 7.25 -9.89 1.50
CA VAL A 48 6.35 -8.99 2.23
C VAL A 48 5.42 -8.24 1.27
N HIS A 49 5.95 -7.69 0.17
CA HIS A 49 5.11 -7.04 -0.84
C HIS A 49 4.10 -8.01 -1.48
N GLU A 50 4.53 -9.21 -1.88
CA GLU A 50 3.65 -10.24 -2.44
C GLU A 50 2.54 -10.67 -1.47
N LYS A 51 2.87 -10.81 -0.18
CA LYS A 51 1.94 -11.20 0.87
C LYS A 51 0.85 -10.17 1.10
N TYR A 52 1.19 -8.88 1.11
CA TYR A 52 0.27 -7.83 1.57
C TYR A 52 -0.35 -6.98 0.46
N ASP A 53 0.32 -6.74 -0.67
CA ASP A 53 -0.14 -5.77 -1.67
C ASP A 53 -1.53 -6.12 -2.23
N ALA A 54 -1.81 -7.40 -2.50
CA ALA A 54 -3.12 -7.84 -2.98
C ALA A 54 -4.22 -7.63 -1.93
N LYS A 55 -3.91 -7.91 -0.65
CA LYS A 55 -4.85 -7.75 0.46
C LYS A 55 -5.14 -6.27 0.73
N MET A 56 -4.11 -5.46 0.81
CA MET A 56 -4.23 -4.01 1.00
C MET A 56 -5.01 -3.34 -0.14
N ASN A 57 -4.74 -3.70 -1.40
CA ASN A 57 -5.50 -3.18 -2.52
C ASN A 57 -7.00 -3.49 -2.40
N LYS A 58 -7.35 -4.70 -1.95
CA LYS A 58 -8.75 -5.08 -1.71
C LYS A 58 -9.37 -4.23 -0.59
N GLU A 59 -8.67 -4.06 0.52
CA GLU A 59 -9.18 -3.34 1.69
C GLU A 59 -9.29 -1.83 1.46
N ILE A 60 -8.30 -1.21 0.80
CA ILE A 60 -8.37 0.19 0.36
C ILE A 60 -9.56 0.42 -0.56
N ASN A 61 -9.79 -0.47 -1.54
CA ASN A 61 -10.95 -0.34 -2.43
C ASN A 61 -12.27 -0.44 -1.68
N LYS A 62 -12.38 -1.34 -0.69
CA LYS A 62 -13.57 -1.43 0.15
C LYS A 62 -13.74 -0.19 1.04
N ALA A 63 -12.66 0.34 1.60
CA ALA A 63 -12.67 1.57 2.38
C ALA A 63 -13.11 2.78 1.55
N LEU A 64 -12.61 2.90 0.32
CA LEU A 64 -13.02 3.93 -0.63
C LEU A 64 -14.51 3.84 -0.96
N GLN A 65 -15.04 2.64 -1.18
CA GLN A 65 -16.47 2.45 -1.41
C GLN A 65 -17.32 2.92 -0.21
N LEU A 66 -16.91 2.56 1.01
CA LEU A 66 -17.59 3.00 2.23
C LEU A 66 -17.48 4.53 2.42
N PHE A 67 -16.32 5.10 2.11
CA PHE A 67 -16.11 6.54 2.15
C PHE A 67 -17.02 7.27 1.14
N GLU A 68 -17.10 6.81 -0.11
CA GLU A 68 -17.97 7.39 -1.13
C GLU A 68 -19.44 7.33 -0.70
N VAL A 69 -19.89 6.24 -0.08
CA VAL A 69 -21.24 6.13 0.48
C VAL A 69 -21.50 7.19 1.55
N ALA A 70 -20.56 7.42 2.47
CA ALA A 70 -20.68 8.46 3.49
C ALA A 70 -20.72 9.87 2.88
N LYS A 71 -19.90 10.12 1.86
CA LYS A 71 -19.82 11.41 1.15
C LYS A 71 -21.09 11.69 0.34
N GLU A 72 -21.51 10.77 -0.53
CA GLU A 72 -22.62 10.96 -1.48
C GLU A 72 -23.98 11.07 -0.78
N LYS A 73 -24.17 10.39 0.35
CA LYS A 73 -25.43 10.45 1.12
C LYS A 73 -25.45 11.59 2.14
N GLY A 74 -24.50 12.53 2.07
CA GLY A 74 -24.43 13.68 2.99
C GLY A 74 -24.34 13.27 4.45
N GLY A 75 -23.58 12.21 4.74
CA GLY A 75 -23.42 11.67 6.09
C GLY A 75 -24.59 10.80 6.59
N LYS A 76 -25.72 10.69 5.89
CA LYS A 76 -26.88 9.93 6.42
C LYS A 76 -26.60 8.45 6.68
N GLU A 77 -25.67 7.85 5.93
CA GLU A 77 -25.30 6.45 6.12
C GLU A 77 -24.40 6.22 7.34
N ILE A 78 -23.74 7.26 7.85
CA ILE A 78 -22.77 7.09 8.95
C ILE A 78 -23.44 6.66 10.26
N THR A 79 -24.74 6.90 10.39
CA THR A 79 -25.56 6.47 11.53
C THR A 79 -26.04 5.02 11.41
N ASN A 80 -25.89 4.38 10.24
CA ASN A 80 -26.33 3.00 10.01
C ASN A 80 -25.39 2.01 10.73
N ALA A 81 -25.95 1.12 11.56
CA ALA A 81 -25.18 0.12 12.28
C ALA A 81 -24.35 -0.80 11.36
N LYS A 82 -24.89 -1.16 10.19
CA LYS A 82 -24.18 -1.99 9.21
C LYS A 82 -22.98 -1.25 8.62
N TYR A 83 -23.15 0.04 8.33
CA TYR A 83 -22.06 0.88 7.86
C TYR A 83 -20.93 0.95 8.89
N LYS A 84 -21.25 1.18 10.17
CA LYS A 84 -20.25 1.21 11.25
C LYS A 84 -19.50 -0.11 11.39
N GLU A 85 -20.21 -1.22 11.31
CA GLU A 85 -19.60 -2.56 11.32
C GLU A 85 -18.67 -2.77 10.11
N ASP A 86 -19.11 -2.43 8.91
CA ASP A 86 -18.32 -2.60 7.69
C ASP A 86 -17.07 -1.72 7.68
N VAL A 87 -17.17 -0.48 8.15
CA VAL A 87 -16.04 0.42 8.35
C VAL A 87 -15.07 -0.20 9.36
N LYS A 88 -15.55 -0.57 10.55
CA LYS A 88 -14.70 -1.14 11.60
C LYS A 88 -13.96 -2.38 11.11
N GLN A 89 -14.63 -3.28 10.38
CA GLN A 89 -14.01 -4.49 9.85
C GLN A 89 -12.86 -4.15 8.89
N VAL A 90 -13.09 -3.22 7.96
CA VAL A 90 -12.09 -2.82 6.96
C VAL A 90 -10.93 -2.07 7.59
N THR A 91 -11.21 -1.12 8.47
CA THR A 91 -10.16 -0.29 9.08
C THR A 91 -9.30 -1.10 10.03
N THR A 92 -9.89 -2.02 10.81
CA THR A 92 -9.13 -2.88 11.73
C THR A 92 -8.17 -3.78 10.96
N GLY A 93 -8.67 -4.51 9.94
CA GLY A 93 -7.82 -5.41 9.13
C GLY A 93 -6.67 -4.68 8.45
N MET A 94 -6.96 -3.51 7.87
CA MET A 94 -5.95 -2.72 7.17
C MET A 94 -4.89 -2.15 8.12
N LEU A 95 -5.30 -1.69 9.30
CA LEU A 95 -4.37 -1.15 10.31
C LEU A 95 -3.46 -2.24 10.86
N GLU A 96 -3.98 -3.44 11.10
CA GLU A 96 -3.19 -4.61 11.49
C GLU A 96 -2.18 -5.00 10.41
N ASP A 97 -2.59 -5.01 9.13
CA ASP A 97 -1.69 -5.32 8.03
C ASP A 97 -0.58 -4.30 7.86
N ILE A 98 -0.90 -3.00 7.95
CA ILE A 98 0.13 -1.93 7.89
C ILE A 98 1.16 -2.10 9.01
N ASP A 99 0.70 -2.42 10.23
CA ASP A 99 1.59 -2.67 11.37
C ASP A 99 2.46 -3.91 11.15
N HIS A 100 1.88 -5.03 10.67
CA HIS A 100 2.65 -6.23 10.35
C HIS A 100 3.68 -5.99 9.24
N MET A 101 3.31 -5.29 8.16
CA MET A 101 4.25 -4.95 7.09
C MET A 101 5.46 -4.18 7.62
N ARG A 102 5.23 -3.15 8.43
CA ARG A 102 6.32 -2.34 9.01
C ARG A 102 7.25 -3.16 9.89
N LYS A 103 6.75 -4.20 10.55
CA LYS A 103 7.52 -5.11 11.40
C LYS A 103 8.28 -6.17 10.60
N GLU A 104 7.69 -6.66 9.52
CA GLU A 104 8.23 -7.76 8.72
C GLU A 104 9.21 -7.29 7.64
N ILE A 105 9.01 -6.08 7.09
CA ILE A 105 9.80 -5.60 5.95
C ILE A 105 11.25 -5.36 6.33
N ARG A 106 12.17 -5.84 5.48
CA ARG A 106 13.59 -5.50 5.50
C ARG A 106 13.89 -4.77 4.21
N VAL A 107 14.50 -3.59 4.31
CA VAL A 107 14.71 -2.71 3.16
C VAL A 107 16.15 -2.86 2.69
N PRO A 108 16.41 -3.54 1.58
CA PRO A 108 17.73 -3.60 1.00
C PRO A 108 18.13 -2.22 0.47
N LYS A 109 19.42 -1.90 0.53
CA LYS A 109 19.96 -0.59 0.15
C LYS A 109 19.55 -0.14 -1.26
N SER A 110 19.42 -1.07 -2.20
CA SER A 110 19.00 -0.78 -3.58
C SER A 110 17.53 -0.35 -3.71
N LYS A 111 16.73 -0.53 -2.65
CA LYS A 111 15.29 -0.25 -2.63
C LYS A 111 14.88 0.88 -1.69
N GLU A 112 15.83 1.54 -1.01
CA GLU A 112 15.54 2.64 -0.07
C GLU A 112 14.65 3.73 -0.70
N GLN A 113 14.99 4.18 -1.92
CA GLN A 113 14.26 5.25 -2.59
C GLN A 113 12.82 4.87 -2.96
N GLU A 114 12.59 3.66 -3.50
CA GLU A 114 11.22 3.22 -3.76
C GLU A 114 10.45 2.98 -2.46
N HIS A 115 11.13 2.45 -1.44
CA HIS A 115 10.50 2.14 -0.16
C HIS A 115 10.06 3.40 0.58
N GLU A 116 10.80 4.51 0.49
CA GLU A 116 10.34 5.81 1.03
C GLU A 116 8.98 6.24 0.44
N LEU A 117 8.75 6.00 -0.85
CA LEU A 117 7.45 6.27 -1.49
C LEU A 117 6.37 5.33 -0.95
N TYR A 118 6.72 4.07 -0.73
CA TYR A 118 5.81 3.10 -0.13
C TYR A 118 5.44 3.47 1.32
N VAL A 119 6.40 3.93 2.13
CA VAL A 119 6.16 4.46 3.48
C VAL A 119 5.19 5.63 3.44
N GLY A 120 5.33 6.55 2.48
CA GLY A 120 4.37 7.63 2.27
C GLY A 120 2.94 7.10 2.00
N PHE A 121 2.82 6.08 1.15
CA PHE A 121 1.55 5.40 0.90
C PHE A 121 0.96 4.75 2.17
N LEU A 122 1.78 4.04 2.96
CA LEU A 122 1.35 3.41 4.22
C LEU A 122 0.85 4.44 5.23
N ASN A 123 1.58 5.54 5.40
CA ASN A 123 1.24 6.60 6.36
C ASN A 123 -0.09 7.27 6.01
N GLU A 124 -0.28 7.64 4.76
CA GLU A 124 -1.51 8.28 4.30
C GLU A 124 -2.71 7.32 4.35
N SER A 125 -2.50 6.04 4.00
CA SER A 125 -3.53 4.99 4.13
C SER A 125 -3.89 4.74 5.61
N GLU A 126 -2.92 4.70 6.51
CA GLU A 126 -3.18 4.56 7.94
C GLU A 126 -4.02 5.75 8.47
N GLN A 127 -3.67 6.97 8.06
CA GLN A 127 -4.41 8.17 8.44
C GLN A 127 -5.83 8.17 7.89
N SER A 128 -6.05 7.73 6.65
CA SER A 128 -7.39 7.63 6.08
C SER A 128 -8.23 6.57 6.82
N MET A 129 -7.66 5.42 7.17
CA MET A 129 -8.39 4.38 7.93
C MET A 129 -8.77 4.85 9.33
N LYS A 130 -7.83 5.47 10.07
CA LYS A 130 -8.13 6.02 11.41
C LYS A 130 -9.24 7.06 11.37
N LYS A 131 -9.19 7.98 10.40
CA LYS A 131 -10.22 9.01 10.24
C LYS A 131 -11.56 8.42 9.77
N LEU A 132 -11.55 7.43 8.88
CA LEU A 132 -12.77 6.76 8.44
C LEU A 132 -13.44 6.00 9.59
N GLN A 133 -12.65 5.33 10.43
CA GLN A 133 -13.14 4.69 11.66
C GLN A 133 -13.75 5.72 12.60
N LYS A 134 -13.05 6.83 12.87
CA LYS A 134 -13.54 7.92 13.70
C LYS A 134 -14.84 8.52 13.15
N LEU A 135 -14.92 8.75 11.84
CA LEU A 135 -16.13 9.24 11.17
C LEU A 135 -17.32 8.30 11.41
N ALA A 136 -17.12 6.99 11.36
CA ALA A 136 -18.20 6.02 11.60
C ALA A 136 -18.58 5.90 13.08
N GLU A 137 -17.60 5.94 13.98
CA GLU A 137 -17.82 5.81 15.43
C GLU A 137 -18.49 7.05 16.03
N GLU A 138 -17.95 8.23 15.69
CA GLU A 138 -18.37 9.52 16.25
C GLU A 138 -19.40 10.24 15.37
N GLU A 139 -19.73 9.69 14.20
CA GLU A 139 -20.62 10.33 13.22
C GLU A 139 -20.11 11.72 12.77
N ASP A 140 -18.79 11.94 12.85
CA ASP A 140 -18.15 13.21 12.56
C ASP A 140 -17.92 13.41 11.05
N SER A 141 -18.94 13.95 10.39
CA SER A 141 -18.87 14.30 8.96
C SER A 141 -17.82 15.37 8.61
N SER A 142 -17.24 16.08 9.58
CA SER A 142 -16.18 17.06 9.30
C SER A 142 -14.91 16.40 8.75
N LEU A 143 -14.71 15.11 9.05
CA LEU A 143 -13.57 14.31 8.62
C LEU A 143 -13.61 13.94 7.13
N ILE A 144 -14.75 14.12 6.44
CA ILE A 144 -14.92 13.70 5.04
C ILE A 144 -13.83 14.30 4.14
N ARG A 145 -13.54 15.60 4.31
CA ARG A 145 -12.56 16.28 3.46
C ARG A 145 -11.14 15.79 3.73
N ASP A 146 -10.80 15.58 4.98
CA ASP A 146 -9.47 15.08 5.36
C ASP A 146 -9.25 13.65 4.86
N ILE A 147 -10.27 12.79 4.98
CA ILE A 147 -10.24 11.42 4.44
C ILE A 147 -10.01 11.43 2.93
N GLU A 148 -10.71 12.30 2.20
CA GLU A 148 -10.53 12.46 0.75
C GLU A 148 -9.09 12.86 0.39
N ILE A 149 -8.52 13.81 1.14
CA ILE A 149 -7.15 14.26 0.96
C ILE A 149 -6.17 13.13 1.24
N ASN A 150 -6.32 12.41 2.36
CA ASN A 150 -5.43 11.29 2.69
C ASN A 150 -5.49 10.18 1.63
N PHE A 151 -6.69 9.79 1.16
CA PHE A 151 -6.81 8.80 0.08
C PHE A 151 -6.18 9.28 -1.24
N ALA A 152 -6.36 10.56 -1.60
CA ALA A 152 -5.75 11.11 -2.81
C ALA A 152 -4.22 11.12 -2.72
N THR A 153 -3.67 11.56 -1.58
CA THR A 153 -2.23 11.57 -1.32
C THR A 153 -1.64 10.17 -1.29
N ALA A 154 -2.30 9.21 -0.64
CA ALA A 154 -1.92 7.79 -0.65
C ALA A 154 -1.83 7.26 -2.10
N SER A 155 -2.82 7.56 -2.94
CA SER A 155 -2.81 7.19 -4.36
C SER A 155 -1.64 7.81 -5.11
N THR A 156 -1.29 9.07 -4.83
CA THR A 156 -0.11 9.72 -5.42
C THR A 156 1.19 9.04 -5.02
N TYR A 157 1.38 8.72 -3.74
CA TYR A 157 2.55 7.98 -3.27
C TYR A 157 2.67 6.62 -3.94
N TYR A 158 1.57 5.85 -3.97
CA TYR A 158 1.56 4.52 -4.56
C TYR A 158 1.89 4.53 -6.07
N LYS A 159 1.33 5.48 -6.82
CA LYS A 159 1.67 5.64 -8.25
C LYS A 159 3.16 5.93 -8.46
N ARG A 160 3.75 6.79 -7.61
CA ARG A 160 5.17 7.11 -7.69
C ARG A 160 6.03 5.90 -7.32
N PHE A 161 5.64 5.14 -6.29
CA PHE A 161 6.28 3.88 -5.93
C PHE A 161 6.31 2.91 -7.11
N GLN A 162 5.18 2.69 -7.78
CA GLN A 162 5.10 1.81 -8.95
C GLN A 162 6.00 2.26 -10.10
N THR A 163 6.09 3.57 -10.35
CA THR A 163 7.00 4.13 -11.36
C THR A 163 8.47 3.93 -10.98
N GLU A 164 8.83 4.09 -9.70
CA GLU A 164 10.20 3.90 -9.24
C GLU A 164 10.61 2.42 -9.29
N ALA A 165 9.70 1.52 -8.91
CA ALA A 165 9.94 0.07 -8.92
C ALA A 165 10.15 -0.52 -10.33
N GLN A 166 9.78 0.23 -11.38
CA GLN A 166 9.97 -0.16 -12.79
C GLN A 166 11.30 0.33 -13.40
N LYS A 167 12.08 1.14 -12.68
CA LYS A 167 13.40 1.60 -13.12
C LYS A 167 14.48 0.56 -12.84
#